data_AF-A0AAU4I4L7-F1
#
_entry.id   AF-A0AAU4I4L7-F1
#
_cell.length_a   1.000
_cell.length_b   1.000
_cell.length_c   1.000
_cell.angle_alpha   90.00
_cell.angle_beta   90.00
_cell.angle_gamma   90.00
#
_symmetry.space_group_name_H-M   'P 1'
#
loop_
_entity.id
_entity.type
_entity.pdbx_description
1 polymer ?
#
loop_
_entity_poly.entity_id
_entity_poly.type
_entity_poly.pdbx_seq_one_letter_code
_entity_poly.pdbx_strand_id
1 'polypeptide(L)' 'MLIQGDSLSVIRDDVARIVRACDQGDVAEAREEASYLLSGIDGLLARYTAALKAHDIPIPFLQAP' A
#
# COMPACT_ATOMS: atom_id res chain seq x y z
N MET A 1 15.60 8.13 10.27
CA MET A 1 15.01 6.94 9.64
C MET A 1 13.83 6.49 10.49
N LEU A 2 12.62 6.93 10.13
CA LEU A 2 11.33 6.39 10.59
C LEU A 2 10.72 5.76 9.34
N ILE A 3 11.01 4.50 9.01
CA ILE A 3 10.79 4.01 7.62
C ILE A 3 9.93 2.74 7.49
N GLN A 4 9.55 2.07 8.59
CA GLN A 4 8.66 0.89 8.47
C GLN A 4 7.47 0.89 9.44
N GLY A 5 7.67 1.28 10.70
CA GLY A 5 6.59 1.38 11.68
C GLY A 5 5.52 2.41 11.28
N ASP A 6 5.95 3.61 10.90
CA ASP A 6 5.06 4.69 10.45
C ASP A 6 4.26 4.29 9.21
N SER A 7 4.89 3.60 8.25
CA SER A 7 4.24 3.17 7.00
C SER A 7 3.10 2.17 7.26
N LEU A 8 3.29 1.22 8.20
CA LEU A 8 2.25 0.25 8.51
C LEU A 8 1.09 0.87 9.32
N SER A 9 1.39 1.81 10.22
CA SER A 9 0.33 2.57 10.91
C SER A 9 -0.50 3.42 9.95
N VAL A 10 0.13 4.04 8.95
CA VAL A 10 -0.58 4.81 7.91
C VAL A 10 -1.48 3.90 7.07
N ILE A 11 -0.95 2.77 6.56
CA ILE A 11 -1.75 1.80 5.80
C ILE A 11 -2.95 1.31 6.63
N ARG A 12 -2.74 1.02 7.92
CA ARG A 12 -3.82 0.59 8.80
C ARG A 12 -4.90 1.66 8.93
N ASP A 13 -4.51 2.93 9.07
CA ASP A 13 -5.45 4.04 9.22
C ASP A 13 -6.22 4.31 7.92
N ASP A 14 -5.57 4.21 6.76
CA ASP A 14 -6.21 4.30 5.44
C ASP A 14 -7.24 3.18 5.25
N VAL A 15 -6.89 1.93 5.61
CA VAL A 15 -7.85 0.80 5.60
C VAL A 15 -9.02 1.07 6.54
N ALA A 16 -8.77 1.64 7.72
CA ALA A 16 -9.84 1.98 8.66
C ALA A 16 -10.76 3.08 8.12
N ARG A 17 -10.28 4.01 7.29
CA ARG A 17 -11.12 5.01 6.59
C ARG A 17 -12.02 4.35 5.55
N ILE A 18 -11.45 3.46 4.73
CA ILE A 18 -12.21 2.70 3.73
C ILE A 18 -13.33 1.89 4.40
N VAL A 19 -13.04 1.18 5.50
CA VAL A 19 -14.06 0.41 6.24
C VAL A 19 -15.18 1.32 6.75
N ARG A 20 -14.84 2.47 7.34
CA ARG A 20 -15.86 3.42 7.82
C ARG A 20 -16.73 3.98 6.69
N ALA A 21 -16.14 4.28 5.53
CA ALA A 21 -16.90 4.75 4.37
C ALA A 21 -17.85 3.65 3.85
N CYS A 22 -17.39 2.41 3.78
CA CYS A 22 -18.22 1.25 3.47
C CYS A 22 -19.38 1.08 4.47
N ASP A 23 -19.12 1.17 5.77
CA ASP A 23 -20.14 1.04 6.82
C ASP A 23 -21.22 2.13 6.73
N GLN A 24 -20.86 3.31 6.24
CA GLN A 24 -21.78 4.44 6.02
C GLN A 24 -22.52 4.35 4.68
N GLY A 25 -22.17 3.39 3.82
CA GLY A 25 -22.69 3.28 2.47
C GLY A 25 -22.13 4.33 1.50
N ASP A 26 -21.09 5.06 1.89
CA ASP A 26 -20.41 6.04 1.04
C ASP A 26 -19.39 5.34 0.14
N VAL A 27 -19.90 4.79 -0.97
CA VAL A 27 -19.10 4.06 -1.95
C VAL A 27 -18.12 4.98 -2.69
N ALA A 28 -18.46 6.27 -2.84
CA ALA A 28 -17.60 7.23 -3.53
C ALA A 28 -16.34 7.50 -2.70
N GLU A 29 -16.52 7.82 -1.42
CA GLU A 29 -15.41 8.04 -0.47
C GLU A 29 -14.57 6.76 -0.32
N ALA A 30 -15.22 5.60 -0.15
CA ALA A 30 -14.50 4.33 -0.03
C ALA A 30 -13.62 4.05 -1.26
N ARG A 31 -14.11 4.38 -2.47
CA ARG A 31 -13.36 4.22 -3.71
C ARG A 31 -12.20 5.20 -3.82
N GLU A 32 -12.38 6.45 -3.39
CA GLU A 32 -11.33 7.46 -3.38
C GLU A 32 -10.19 7.05 -2.44
N GLU A 33 -10.51 6.74 -1.18
CA GLU A 33 -9.55 6.30 -0.17
C GLU A 33 -8.84 5.00 -0.60
N ALA A 34 -9.57 4.06 -1.21
CA ALA A 34 -8.96 2.83 -1.75
C ALA A 34 -7.99 3.10 -2.91
N SER A 35 -8.32 4.06 -3.79
CA SER A 35 -7.45 4.44 -4.91
C SER A 35 -6.18 5.12 -4.41
N TYR A 36 -6.29 5.95 -3.38
CA TYR A 36 -5.15 6.59 -2.72
C TYR A 36 -4.23 5.55 -2.07
N LEU A 37 -4.79 4.64 -1.27
CA LEU A 37 -4.03 3.56 -0.64
C LEU A 37 -3.32 2.68 -1.68
N LEU A 38 -3.99 2.32 -2.77
CA LEU A 38 -3.41 1.51 -3.83
C LEU A 38 -2.19 2.19 -4.48
N SER A 39 -2.31 3.47 -4.81
CA SER A 39 -1.19 4.28 -5.34
C SER A 39 0.00 4.32 -4.37
N GLY A 40 -0.27 4.45 -3.08
CA GLY A 40 0.76 4.40 -2.03
C GLY A 40 1.47 3.04 -1.98
N ILE A 41 0.71 1.94 -2.03
CA ILE A 41 1.26 0.57 -2.05
C ILE A 41 2.11 0.34 -3.31
N ASP A 42 1.65 0.78 -4.48
CA ASP A 42 2.41 0.66 -5.73
C ASP A 42 3.74 1.41 -5.66
N GLY A 43 3.76 2.61 -5.08
CA GLY A 43 4.98 3.38 -4.84
C GLY A 43 5.96 2.67 -3.90
N LEU A 44 5.46 2.06 -2.82
CA LEU A 44 6.27 1.27 -1.89
C LEU A 44 6.83 0.01 -2.57
N LEU A 45 6.01 -0.71 -3.32
CA LEU A 45 6.42 -1.90 -4.07
C LEU A 45 7.47 -1.57 -5.12
N ALA A 46 7.32 -0.47 -5.86
CA ALA A 46 8.31 -0.01 -6.83
C ALA A 46 9.66 0.27 -6.17
N ARG A 47 9.67 0.99 -5.04
CA ARG A 47 10.89 1.30 -4.27
C ARG A 47 11.56 0.03 -3.73
N TYR A 48 10.78 -0.86 -3.14
CA TYR A 48 11.29 -2.12 -2.60
C TYR A 48 11.87 -3.00 -3.71
N THR A 49 11.14 -3.14 -4.83
CA THR A 49 11.59 -3.89 -6.00
C THR A 49 12.87 -3.32 -6.61
N ALA A 50 12.98 -1.99 -6.70
CA ALA A 50 14.18 -1.33 -7.18
C ALA A 50 15.39 -1.60 -6.27
N ALA A 51 15.19 -1.58 -4.94
CA ALA A 51 16.24 -1.90 -3.98
C ALA A 51 16.70 -3.36 -4.10
N LEU A 52 15.77 -4.31 -4.21
CA LEU A 52 16.12 -5.72 -4.41
C LEU A 52 16.92 -5.94 -5.70
N LYS A 53 16.47 -5.34 -6.80
CA LYS A 53 17.17 -5.39 -8.09
C LYS A 53 18.58 -4.79 -8.02
N ALA A 54 18.77 -3.68 -7.30
CA ALA A 54 20.06 -3.03 -7.15
C ALA A 54 21.09 -3.88 -6.36
N HIS A 55 20.62 -4.88 -5.62
CA HIS A 55 21.44 -5.77 -4.81
C HIS A 55 21.44 -7.23 -5.30
N ASP A 56 20.93 -7.47 -6.52
CA ASP A 56 20.77 -8.82 -7.12
C ASP A 56 20.02 -9.81 -6.20
N ILE A 57 19.11 -9.29 -5.36
CA ILE A 57 18.29 -10.11 -4.48
C ILE A 57 17.04 -10.55 -5.26
N PRO A 58 16.72 -11.86 -5.31
CA PRO A 58 15.50 -12.35 -5.93
C PRO A 58 14.24 -11.69 -5.32
N ILE A 59 13.29 -11.30 -6.17
CA ILE A 59 12.03 -10.69 -5.72
C ILE A 59 11.08 -11.79 -5.27
N PRO A 60 10.79 -11.93 -3.96
CA PRO A 60 10.17 -13.13 -3.40
C PRO A 60 8.67 -13.29 -3.75
N PHE A 61 8.01 -12.22 -4.19
CA PHE A 61 6.58 -12.20 -4.53
C PHE A 61 6.31 -12.03 -6.03
N LEU A 62 7.35 -11.86 -6.85
CA LEU A 62 7.21 -11.94 -8.30
C LEU A 62 7.34 -13.42 -8.68
N GLN A 63 6.26 -14.19 -8.55
CA GLN A 63 6.20 -15.47 -9.25
C GLN A 63 5.92 -15.16 -10.73
N ALA A 64 6.76 -15.69 -11.63
CA ALA A 64 6.51 -15.58 -13.06
C ALA A 64 5.11 -16.15 -13.39
N PRO A 65 4.38 -15.54 -14.33
CA PRO A 65 3.03 -15.99 -14.71
C PRO A 65 3.00 -17.44 -15.21
#